data_AF-A0A2W2DML1-F1
#
_entry.id   AF-A0A2W2DML1-F1
#
_cell.length_a   1.000
_cell.length_b   1.000
_cell.length_c   1.000
_cell.angle_alpha   90.00
_cell.angle_beta   90.00
_cell.angle_gamma   90.00
#
_symmetry.space_group_name_H-M   'P 1'
#
loop_
_entity.id
_entity.type
_entity.pdbx_description
1 polymer ?
#
loop_
_entity_poly.entity_id
_entity_poly.type
_entity_poly.pdbx_seq_one_letter_code
_entity_poly.pdbx_strand_id
1 'polypeptide(L)'
;MTRTLLVSPDQPGAYPSIGEALAVASDDAVVSVSPGTYYEALFVNDRGATIVAAQGAGTVTIDASSGTYPTVSCNSGRLELRDLVLKAGDAPVVVADRAALTMTGCELSAGFGAAIQVAGRSEFTLARCRVTGGRYGLVVEDSDGSVEGCEFTDLSEDGIIVRIGAAPTIRTSTVTRCGNRGIYVYQYGRPTIETCDISQTGHAGVAVVHQSAPVLRRCRIRDTRGPAISFGRGCHGTVEECTTENTAQPAIEVAEGAEPTIVEGTAGRKAAYGADAARATVQQDTARVEKLLAELAAMVGLEQVKEEVRALIDEIQVNEWRRSAGLPVGAVSHHLIFAGAPGTGKTTVARIYGELLAALGALPGGSFREVSRRDLVGQYLGHTAEKTAAAFEQARGGVLFIDEAYTLSRSFGSGGDFGQEAIDTLVKLMEDHRDEVAVIAAGYTGEMLQFLDANPGLASRFAKTIEFGNYSPEQLVVIVERMAGGDEYLLAGGVSEVLREHFGTIERDQNFGNAREARKLFEGVRKAQAQRLRQSGQRPSLDELRTVTVADVRAAIGR
;
A
#
# COMPACT_ATOMS: atom_id res chain seq x y z
N MET A 1 -31.30 23.67 -28.08
CA MET A 1 -30.07 24.46 -28.28
C MET A 1 -29.23 24.28 -27.03
N THR A 2 -28.02 23.78 -27.17
CA THR A 2 -27.07 23.59 -26.06
C THR A 2 -26.78 24.96 -25.46
N ARG A 3 -27.18 25.18 -24.19
CA ARG A 3 -27.02 26.49 -23.53
C ARG A 3 -25.57 26.61 -23.08
N THR A 4 -24.87 27.64 -23.57
CA THR A 4 -23.53 27.98 -23.11
C THR A 4 -23.62 28.89 -21.88
N LEU A 5 -22.99 28.48 -20.78
CA LEU A 5 -22.86 29.28 -19.56
C LEU A 5 -21.43 29.82 -19.50
N LEU A 6 -21.30 31.13 -19.30
CA LEU A 6 -20.00 31.79 -19.16
C LEU A 6 -19.63 31.85 -17.68
N VAL A 7 -18.44 31.40 -17.33
CA VAL A 7 -17.89 31.50 -15.97
C VAL A 7 -16.73 32.48 -15.98
N SER A 8 -16.80 33.49 -15.13
CA SER A 8 -15.74 34.49 -14.95
C SER A 8 -16.00 35.26 -13.66
N PRO A 9 -15.04 35.31 -12.72
CA PRO A 9 -15.22 36.03 -11.46
C PRO A 9 -15.37 37.55 -11.65
N ASP A 10 -14.77 38.10 -12.70
CA ASP A 10 -14.67 39.55 -12.91
C ASP A 10 -15.62 40.10 -14.00
N GLN A 11 -16.41 39.24 -14.67
CA GLN A 11 -17.26 39.65 -15.80
C GLN A 11 -18.73 39.79 -15.38
N PRO A 12 -19.32 41.00 -15.46
CA PRO A 12 -20.75 41.17 -15.20
C PRO A 12 -21.62 40.31 -16.11
N GLY A 13 -22.54 39.55 -15.53
CA GLY A 13 -23.44 38.64 -16.25
C GLY A 13 -22.89 37.23 -16.49
N ALA A 14 -21.64 36.95 -16.12
CA ALA A 14 -21.11 35.59 -16.03
C ALA A 14 -21.36 35.00 -14.63
N TYR A 15 -21.28 33.68 -14.51
CA TYR A 15 -21.29 33.00 -13.21
C TYR A 15 -19.93 33.19 -12.53
N PRO A 16 -19.89 33.48 -11.21
CA PRO A 16 -18.65 33.71 -10.48
C PRO A 16 -17.85 32.43 -10.19
N SER A 17 -18.49 31.25 -10.22
CA SER A 17 -17.85 29.93 -10.05
C SER A 17 -18.39 28.91 -11.05
N ILE A 18 -17.62 27.84 -11.27
CA ILE A 18 -18.00 26.74 -12.15
C ILE A 18 -19.14 25.95 -11.50
N GLY A 19 -19.07 25.72 -10.19
CA GLY A 19 -20.10 25.04 -9.41
C GLY A 19 -21.47 25.73 -9.50
N GLU A 20 -21.52 27.06 -9.46
CA GLU A 20 -22.78 27.81 -9.64
C GLU A 20 -23.35 27.67 -11.05
N ALA A 21 -22.49 27.73 -12.08
CA ALA A 21 -22.93 27.49 -13.45
C ALA A 21 -23.48 26.08 -13.61
N LEU A 22 -22.79 25.08 -13.05
CA LEU A 22 -23.25 23.70 -13.05
C LEU A 22 -24.57 23.55 -12.27
N ALA A 23 -24.79 24.24 -11.15
CA ALA A 23 -26.01 24.11 -10.37
C ALA A 23 -27.29 24.46 -11.15
N VAL A 24 -27.19 25.36 -12.14
CA VAL A 24 -28.31 25.80 -12.98
C VAL A 24 -28.23 25.32 -14.43
N ALA A 25 -27.19 24.55 -14.75
CA ALA A 25 -27.00 23.95 -16.07
C ALA A 25 -28.15 23.00 -16.42
N SER A 26 -28.68 23.17 -17.64
CA SER A 26 -29.49 22.13 -18.27
C SER A 26 -28.63 20.91 -18.59
N ASP A 27 -29.27 19.79 -18.85
CA ASP A 27 -28.58 18.60 -19.38
C ASP A 27 -27.77 18.95 -20.64
N ASP A 28 -26.59 18.37 -20.76
CA ASP A 28 -25.58 18.62 -21.80
C ASP A 28 -25.12 20.08 -21.97
N ALA A 29 -25.25 20.93 -20.94
CA ALA A 29 -24.80 22.34 -21.05
C ALA A 29 -23.28 22.46 -21.27
N VAL A 30 -22.88 23.54 -21.94
CA VAL A 30 -21.47 23.90 -22.15
C VAL A 30 -21.09 25.02 -21.19
N VAL A 31 -20.18 24.75 -20.27
CA VAL A 31 -19.61 25.72 -19.34
C VAL A 31 -18.27 26.19 -19.90
N SER A 32 -18.24 27.41 -20.41
CA SER A 32 -17.04 28.06 -20.95
C SER A 32 -16.41 28.94 -19.88
N VAL A 33 -15.18 28.60 -19.47
CA VAL A 33 -14.53 29.17 -18.29
C VAL A 33 -13.42 30.15 -18.71
N SER A 34 -13.51 31.39 -18.24
CA SER A 34 -12.47 32.41 -18.44
C SER A 34 -11.20 32.09 -17.66
N PRO A 35 -10.01 32.56 -18.11
CA PRO A 35 -8.75 32.29 -17.44
C PRO A 35 -8.76 32.65 -15.96
N GLY A 36 -8.12 31.82 -15.14
CA GLY A 36 -8.04 32.03 -13.69
C GLY A 36 -7.86 30.73 -12.91
N THR A 37 -7.72 30.89 -11.59
CA THR A 37 -7.69 29.77 -10.64
C THR A 37 -8.99 29.75 -9.85
N TYR A 38 -9.68 28.62 -9.90
CA TYR A 38 -10.97 28.37 -9.27
C TYR A 38 -10.77 27.36 -8.15
N TYR A 39 -10.94 27.79 -6.90
CA TYR A 39 -10.74 26.95 -5.72
C TYR A 39 -12.03 26.25 -5.34
N GLU A 40 -12.37 25.19 -6.05
CA GLU A 40 -13.63 24.46 -5.88
C GLU A 40 -13.52 23.00 -6.31
N ALA A 41 -14.45 22.18 -5.83
CA ALA A 41 -14.64 20.79 -6.25
C ALA A 41 -15.95 20.68 -7.03
N LEU A 42 -15.93 19.97 -8.16
CA LEU A 42 -17.04 19.90 -9.10
C LEU A 42 -17.72 18.53 -9.04
N PHE A 43 -19.05 18.55 -8.99
CA PHE A 43 -19.87 17.34 -8.94
C PHE A 43 -20.91 17.37 -10.06
N VAL A 44 -20.84 16.39 -10.97
CA VAL A 44 -21.76 16.21 -12.10
C VAL A 44 -22.45 14.87 -11.97
N ASN A 45 -23.62 14.86 -11.34
CA ASN A 45 -24.40 13.65 -11.08
C ASN A 45 -25.65 13.63 -11.94
N ASP A 46 -25.97 12.46 -12.50
CA ASP A 46 -27.23 12.16 -13.20
C ASP A 46 -27.54 13.09 -14.39
N ARG A 47 -26.49 13.65 -15.03
CA ARG A 47 -26.61 14.59 -16.16
C ARG A 47 -25.33 14.69 -17.01
N GLY A 48 -25.47 15.31 -18.17
CA GLY A 48 -24.42 15.72 -19.09
C GLY A 48 -23.88 17.14 -18.81
N ALA A 49 -22.57 17.32 -18.91
CA ALA A 49 -21.95 18.64 -18.93
C ALA A 49 -20.63 18.65 -19.73
N THR A 50 -20.35 19.77 -20.40
CA THR A 50 -19.04 20.05 -21.00
C THR A 50 -18.41 21.23 -20.27
N ILE A 51 -17.17 21.12 -19.84
CA ILE A 51 -16.41 22.20 -19.19
C ILE A 51 -15.15 22.45 -20.03
N VAL A 52 -14.99 23.68 -20.51
CA VAL A 52 -13.93 24.06 -21.45
C VAL A 52 -13.25 25.35 -21.02
N ALA A 53 -11.92 25.36 -21.09
CA ALA A 53 -11.15 26.60 -20.96
C ALA A 53 -11.38 27.50 -22.19
N ALA A 54 -11.95 28.68 -21.99
CA ALA A 54 -12.36 29.57 -23.07
C ALA A 54 -11.18 30.08 -23.94
N GLN A 55 -9.97 30.12 -23.37
CA GLN A 55 -8.76 30.61 -24.03
C GLN A 55 -7.70 29.51 -24.23
N GLY A 56 -8.11 28.24 -24.17
CA GLY A 56 -7.24 27.09 -24.43
C GLY A 56 -6.42 26.63 -23.23
N ALA A 57 -5.53 25.66 -23.48
CA ALA A 57 -4.84 24.89 -22.45
C ALA A 57 -3.98 25.76 -21.52
N GLY A 58 -3.95 25.39 -20.24
CA GLY A 58 -3.16 26.09 -19.22
C GLY A 58 -3.75 27.41 -18.71
N THR A 59 -4.88 27.88 -19.28
CA THR A 59 -5.48 29.16 -18.88
C THR A 59 -6.42 29.06 -17.68
N VAL A 60 -7.02 27.89 -17.45
CA VAL A 60 -7.97 27.64 -16.36
C VAL A 60 -7.44 26.55 -15.44
N THR A 61 -7.26 26.90 -14.16
CA THR A 61 -6.91 25.95 -13.09
C THR A 61 -8.10 25.74 -12.17
N ILE A 62 -8.49 24.49 -11.95
CA ILE A 62 -9.46 24.08 -10.93
C ILE A 62 -8.68 23.39 -9.83
N ASP A 63 -8.66 23.98 -8.64
CA ASP A 63 -7.81 23.58 -7.54
C ASP A 63 -8.65 23.17 -6.31
N ALA A 64 -8.68 21.87 -6.03
CA ALA A 64 -9.31 21.30 -4.85
C ALA A 64 -8.26 20.73 -3.87
N SER A 65 -7.01 21.20 -3.91
CA SER A 65 -5.90 20.60 -3.15
C SER A 65 -6.05 20.69 -1.63
N SER A 66 -6.86 21.62 -1.13
CA SER A 66 -7.19 21.78 0.29
C SER A 66 -8.37 20.90 0.75
N GLY A 67 -9.06 20.24 -0.18
CA GLY A 67 -10.24 19.42 0.09
C GLY A 67 -9.92 17.93 0.28
N THR A 68 -10.92 17.20 0.78
CA THR A 68 -10.89 15.73 0.93
C THR A 68 -11.65 15.00 -0.19
N TYR A 69 -12.21 15.75 -1.13
CA TYR A 69 -13.02 15.25 -2.23
C TYR A 69 -12.24 15.34 -3.55
N PRO A 70 -12.65 14.58 -4.57
CA PRO A 70 -12.06 14.74 -5.89
C PRO A 70 -12.26 16.16 -6.45
N THR A 71 -11.29 16.64 -7.23
CA THR A 71 -11.43 17.94 -7.93
C THR A 71 -12.64 17.92 -8.86
N VAL A 72 -12.85 16.81 -9.55
CA VAL A 72 -14.01 16.59 -10.41
C VAL A 72 -14.55 15.18 -10.19
N SER A 73 -15.85 15.09 -9.93
CA SER A 73 -16.57 13.82 -9.80
C SER A 73 -17.75 13.77 -10.76
N CYS A 74 -17.87 12.69 -11.50
CA CYS A 74 -19.03 12.39 -12.34
C CYS A 74 -19.63 11.05 -11.93
N ASN A 75 -20.92 11.07 -11.58
CA ASN A 75 -21.66 9.85 -11.26
C ASN A 75 -22.91 9.72 -12.14
N SER A 76 -23.11 8.58 -12.80
CA SER A 76 -24.35 8.31 -13.55
C SER A 76 -24.64 9.36 -14.65
N GLY A 77 -23.61 9.94 -15.26
CA GLY A 77 -23.74 11.09 -16.17
C GLY A 77 -22.73 11.09 -17.31
N ARG A 78 -22.71 12.18 -18.10
CA ARG A 78 -21.73 12.42 -19.16
C ARG A 78 -20.91 13.65 -18.80
N LEU A 79 -19.60 13.55 -18.85
CA LEU A 79 -18.73 14.67 -18.56
C LEU A 79 -17.66 14.81 -19.62
N GLU A 80 -17.57 16.00 -20.20
CA GLU A 80 -16.49 16.37 -21.09
C GLU A 80 -15.64 17.51 -20.49
N LEU A 81 -14.34 17.29 -20.41
CA LEU A 81 -13.35 18.23 -19.89
C LEU A 81 -12.34 18.56 -21.00
N ARG A 82 -12.16 19.85 -21.30
CA ARG A 82 -11.24 20.30 -22.37
C ARG A 82 -10.31 21.39 -21.89
N ASP A 83 -9.01 21.18 -22.09
CA ASP A 83 -7.96 22.20 -21.93
C ASP A 83 -7.86 22.78 -20.50
N LEU A 84 -8.21 21.98 -19.49
CA LEU A 84 -8.22 22.38 -18.06
C LEU A 84 -6.98 21.88 -17.32
N VAL A 85 -6.52 22.66 -16.34
CA VAL A 85 -5.55 22.22 -15.32
C VAL A 85 -6.33 21.84 -14.06
N LEU A 86 -6.18 20.61 -13.58
CA LEU A 86 -6.91 20.06 -12.44
C LEU A 86 -5.95 19.64 -11.32
N LYS A 87 -6.19 20.12 -10.10
CA LYS A 87 -5.31 19.86 -8.95
C LYS A 87 -6.08 19.29 -7.77
N ALA A 88 -5.54 18.22 -7.18
CA ALA A 88 -6.02 17.61 -5.96
C ALA A 88 -4.88 17.39 -4.94
N GLY A 89 -5.24 17.27 -3.67
CA GLY A 89 -4.32 16.93 -2.59
C GLY A 89 -4.23 15.41 -2.47
N ASP A 90 -4.71 14.85 -1.37
CA ASP A 90 -4.66 13.40 -1.13
C ASP A 90 -5.85 12.65 -1.74
N ALA A 91 -6.89 13.36 -2.19
CA ALA A 91 -8.01 12.80 -2.93
C ALA A 91 -7.68 12.62 -4.43
N PRO A 92 -8.45 11.81 -5.16
CA PRO A 92 -8.29 11.69 -6.60
C PRO A 92 -8.53 13.01 -7.36
N VAL A 93 -7.96 13.24 -8.54
CA VAL A 93 -8.26 14.47 -9.31
C VAL A 93 -9.59 14.33 -10.03
N VAL A 94 -9.78 13.24 -10.77
CA VAL A 94 -11.03 12.93 -11.49
C VAL A 94 -11.53 11.55 -11.09
N VAL A 95 -12.82 11.47 -10.72
CA VAL A 95 -13.53 10.21 -10.50
C VAL A 95 -14.74 10.13 -11.43
N ALA A 96 -14.84 9.04 -12.18
CA ALA A 96 -15.99 8.69 -13.00
C ALA A 96 -16.55 7.34 -12.56
N ASP A 97 -17.81 7.33 -12.12
CA ASP A 97 -18.54 6.12 -11.69
C ASP A 97 -19.87 6.01 -12.44
N ARG A 98 -20.10 4.89 -13.11
CA ARG A 98 -21.28 4.68 -13.98
C ARG A 98 -21.48 5.83 -14.99
N ALA A 99 -20.40 6.36 -15.55
CA ALA A 99 -20.39 7.60 -16.32
C ALA A 99 -19.72 7.47 -17.69
N ALA A 100 -19.94 8.46 -18.57
CA ALA A 100 -19.25 8.63 -19.83
C ALA A 100 -18.30 9.84 -19.74
N LEU A 101 -16.99 9.59 -19.58
CA LEU A 101 -15.97 10.63 -19.38
C LEU A 101 -15.17 10.88 -20.66
N THR A 102 -15.10 12.13 -21.12
CA THR A 102 -14.18 12.56 -22.17
C THR A 102 -13.25 13.63 -21.64
N MET A 103 -11.94 13.45 -21.78
CA MET A 103 -10.93 14.43 -21.41
C MET A 103 -10.00 14.68 -22.59
N THR A 104 -9.79 15.94 -22.95
CA THR A 104 -8.87 16.32 -24.02
C THR A 104 -8.00 17.49 -23.61
N GLY A 105 -6.68 17.36 -23.75
CA GLY A 105 -5.75 18.47 -23.50
C GLY A 105 -5.65 18.90 -22.03
N CYS A 106 -6.12 18.07 -21.09
CA CYS A 106 -6.10 18.38 -19.68
C CYS A 106 -4.75 18.04 -19.01
N GLU A 107 -4.36 18.87 -18.04
CA GLU A 107 -3.22 18.61 -17.16
C GLU A 107 -3.72 18.31 -15.75
N LEU A 108 -3.23 17.23 -15.14
CA LEU A 108 -3.68 16.77 -13.84
C LEU A 108 -2.49 16.61 -12.88
N SER A 109 -2.67 17.04 -11.64
CA SER A 109 -1.71 16.76 -10.57
C SER A 109 -2.41 16.42 -9.26
N ALA A 110 -1.98 15.31 -8.64
CA ALA A 110 -2.42 14.89 -7.31
C ALA A 110 -1.25 14.93 -6.31
N GLY A 111 -1.55 15.09 -5.02
CA GLY A 111 -0.58 14.91 -3.93
C GLY A 111 -0.32 13.42 -3.66
N PHE A 112 -1.32 12.71 -3.15
CA PHE A 112 -1.25 11.26 -2.85
C PHE A 112 -2.39 10.44 -3.48
N GLY A 113 -3.44 11.07 -3.99
CA GLY A 113 -4.54 10.36 -4.66
C GLY A 113 -4.17 9.78 -6.03
N ALA A 114 -5.09 9.04 -6.63
CA ALA A 114 -5.01 8.68 -8.04
C ALA A 114 -5.37 9.89 -8.91
N ALA A 115 -4.69 10.16 -10.01
CA ALA A 115 -5.09 11.30 -10.85
C ALA A 115 -6.45 11.04 -11.52
N ILE A 116 -6.66 9.84 -12.08
CA ILE A 116 -7.93 9.49 -12.72
C ILE A 116 -8.40 8.12 -12.22
N GLN A 117 -9.65 8.03 -11.78
CA GLN A 117 -10.32 6.78 -11.44
C GLN A 117 -11.60 6.63 -12.26
N VAL A 118 -11.74 5.47 -12.91
CA VAL A 118 -12.92 5.11 -13.71
C VAL A 118 -13.42 3.75 -13.25
N ALA A 119 -14.70 3.69 -12.84
CA ALA A 119 -15.33 2.48 -12.31
C ALA A 119 -16.81 2.41 -12.67
N GLY A 120 -17.46 1.29 -12.33
CA GLY A 120 -18.91 1.13 -12.44
C GLY A 120 -19.39 0.95 -13.87
N ARG A 121 -18.62 0.22 -14.70
CA ARG A 121 -18.94 0.01 -16.13
C ARG A 121 -19.07 1.31 -16.90
N SER A 122 -18.16 2.24 -16.62
CA SER A 122 -18.08 3.52 -17.30
C SER A 122 -17.47 3.37 -18.70
N GLU A 123 -17.75 4.35 -19.56
CA GLU A 123 -17.02 4.57 -20.80
C GLU A 123 -16.10 5.78 -20.63
N PHE A 124 -14.89 5.72 -21.18
CA PHE A 124 -13.98 6.87 -21.11
C PHE A 124 -13.13 7.08 -22.35
N THR A 125 -12.75 8.34 -22.61
CA THR A 125 -11.80 8.75 -23.64
C THR A 125 -10.86 9.79 -23.08
N LEU A 126 -9.57 9.48 -23.00
CA LEU A 126 -8.51 10.42 -22.62
C LEU A 126 -7.62 10.67 -23.83
N ALA A 127 -7.52 11.92 -24.26
CA ALA A 127 -6.72 12.31 -25.41
C ALA A 127 -5.78 13.47 -25.08
N ARG A 128 -4.48 13.31 -25.32
CA ARG A 128 -3.48 14.38 -25.12
C ARG A 128 -3.50 14.95 -23.69
N CYS A 129 -3.74 14.10 -22.69
CA CYS A 129 -3.72 14.48 -21.28
C CYS A 129 -2.34 14.26 -20.66
N ARG A 130 -1.94 15.13 -19.74
CA ARG A 130 -0.70 15.00 -18.96
C ARG A 130 -1.03 14.82 -17.49
N VAL A 131 -0.56 13.73 -16.90
CA VAL A 131 -0.69 13.41 -15.48
C VAL A 131 0.68 13.46 -14.83
N THR A 132 0.83 14.27 -13.78
CA THR A 132 2.09 14.42 -13.03
C THR A 132 1.85 14.34 -11.53
N GLY A 133 2.63 13.52 -10.82
CA GLY A 133 2.45 13.37 -9.37
C GLY A 133 1.24 12.50 -9.00
N GLY A 134 1.12 12.20 -7.71
CA GLY A 134 0.11 11.29 -7.17
C GLY A 134 0.60 9.86 -6.99
N ARG A 135 -0.27 9.03 -6.42
CA ARG A 135 0.04 7.61 -6.18
C ARG A 135 -0.13 6.76 -7.44
N TYR A 136 -1.24 6.98 -8.16
CA TYR A 136 -1.56 6.27 -9.39
C TYR A 136 -1.92 7.26 -10.49
N GLY A 137 -1.53 6.99 -11.73
CA GLY A 137 -1.85 7.86 -12.86
C GLY A 137 -3.31 7.66 -13.32
N LEU A 138 -3.65 6.44 -13.74
CA LEU A 138 -4.99 6.06 -14.15
C LEU A 138 -5.36 4.72 -13.52
N VAL A 139 -6.55 4.63 -12.93
CA VAL A 139 -7.14 3.38 -12.43
C VAL A 139 -8.44 3.11 -13.19
N VAL A 140 -8.49 1.97 -13.88
CA VAL A 140 -9.67 1.51 -14.61
C VAL A 140 -10.18 0.22 -13.98
N GLU A 141 -11.41 0.24 -13.52
CA GLU A 141 -12.10 -0.87 -12.89
C GLU A 141 -13.35 -1.17 -13.70
N ASP A 142 -13.59 -2.43 -14.06
CA ASP A 142 -14.81 -2.92 -14.70
C ASP A 142 -15.38 -2.06 -15.86
N SER A 143 -14.52 -1.31 -16.54
CA SER A 143 -14.86 -0.23 -17.47
C SER A 143 -13.99 -0.28 -18.71
N ASP A 144 -14.50 0.23 -19.82
CA ASP A 144 -13.84 0.21 -21.12
C ASP A 144 -13.69 1.62 -21.68
N GLY A 145 -12.69 1.84 -22.52
CA GLY A 145 -12.39 3.17 -23.03
C GLY A 145 -11.09 3.26 -23.80
N SER A 146 -10.68 4.48 -24.14
CA SER A 146 -9.44 4.73 -24.88
C SER A 146 -8.55 5.78 -24.20
N VAL A 147 -7.25 5.53 -24.23
CA VAL A 147 -6.21 6.48 -23.84
C VAL A 147 -5.30 6.69 -25.03
N GLU A 148 -5.18 7.93 -25.53
CA GLU A 148 -4.41 8.23 -26.74
C GLU A 148 -3.55 9.48 -26.57
N GLY A 149 -2.25 9.35 -26.87
CA GLY A 149 -1.33 10.49 -26.79
C GLY A 149 -1.17 11.07 -25.38
N CYS A 150 -1.40 10.28 -24.33
CA CYS A 150 -1.33 10.75 -22.95
C CYS A 150 0.07 10.51 -22.34
N GLU A 151 0.42 11.32 -21.35
CA GLU A 151 1.66 11.20 -20.59
C GLU A 151 1.37 11.01 -19.10
N PHE A 152 1.92 9.96 -18.51
CA PHE A 152 1.85 9.67 -17.07
C PHE A 152 3.27 9.69 -16.50
N THR A 153 3.55 10.62 -15.58
CA THR A 153 4.92 10.83 -15.08
C THR A 153 4.98 11.16 -13.59
N ASP A 154 6.11 10.85 -12.95
CA ASP A 154 6.41 11.17 -11.54
C ASP A 154 5.40 10.60 -10.55
N LEU A 155 5.04 9.33 -10.72
CA LEU A 155 4.06 8.65 -9.88
C LEU A 155 4.76 7.88 -8.78
N SER A 156 4.26 7.95 -7.54
CA SER A 156 4.92 7.30 -6.39
C SER A 156 4.75 5.78 -6.40
N GLU A 157 3.71 5.26 -7.04
CA GLU A 157 3.50 3.82 -7.25
C GLU A 157 3.35 3.48 -8.75
N ASP A 158 2.17 3.00 -9.16
CA ASP A 158 1.92 2.46 -10.50
C ASP A 158 1.41 3.52 -11.49
N GLY A 159 1.86 3.42 -12.75
CA GLY A 159 1.46 4.34 -13.81
C GLY A 159 -0.02 4.22 -14.18
N ILE A 160 -0.38 3.10 -14.80
CA ILE A 160 -1.75 2.77 -15.19
C ILE A 160 -2.13 1.42 -14.57
N ILE A 161 -3.29 1.36 -13.96
CA ILE A 161 -3.88 0.16 -13.38
C ILE A 161 -5.13 -0.22 -14.18
N VAL A 162 -5.21 -1.47 -14.61
CA VAL A 162 -6.38 -2.06 -15.27
C VAL A 162 -6.83 -3.29 -14.49
N ARG A 163 -8.06 -3.25 -13.95
CA ARG A 163 -8.56 -4.29 -13.05
C ARG A 163 -10.05 -4.60 -13.17
N ILE A 164 -10.47 -5.67 -12.50
CA ILE A 164 -11.85 -6.17 -12.46
C ILE A 164 -12.41 -6.33 -13.88
N GLY A 165 -11.71 -7.07 -14.74
CA GLY A 165 -12.20 -7.35 -16.10
C GLY A 165 -12.15 -6.19 -17.11
N ALA A 166 -11.68 -5.00 -16.73
CA ALA A 166 -11.57 -3.85 -17.62
C ALA A 166 -10.71 -4.16 -18.87
N ALA A 167 -11.13 -3.67 -20.04
CA ALA A 167 -10.47 -3.89 -21.32
C ALA A 167 -10.23 -2.60 -22.13
N PRO A 168 -9.60 -1.55 -21.56
CA PRO A 168 -9.35 -0.31 -22.26
C PRO A 168 -8.27 -0.47 -23.35
N THR A 169 -8.30 0.44 -24.32
CA THR A 169 -7.28 0.54 -25.36
C THR A 169 -6.37 1.73 -25.11
N ILE A 170 -5.08 1.47 -24.93
CA ILE A 170 -4.05 2.47 -24.63
C ILE A 170 -3.12 2.56 -25.84
N ARG A 171 -3.07 3.72 -26.50
CA ARG A 171 -2.28 3.94 -27.71
C ARG A 171 -1.38 5.16 -27.58
N THR A 172 -0.23 5.11 -28.26
CA THR A 172 0.64 6.29 -28.51
C THR A 172 0.94 7.11 -27.25
N SER A 173 0.99 6.45 -26.09
CA SER A 173 1.08 7.10 -24.78
C SER A 173 2.39 6.76 -24.08
N THR A 174 2.84 7.67 -23.22
CA THR A 174 4.08 7.53 -22.45
C THR A 174 3.78 7.32 -20.98
N VAL A 175 4.40 6.30 -20.37
CA VAL A 175 4.34 6.06 -18.92
C VAL A 175 5.77 6.01 -18.39
N THR A 176 6.17 6.99 -17.59
CA THR A 176 7.56 7.12 -17.18
C THR A 176 7.73 7.55 -15.73
N ARG A 177 8.90 7.30 -15.13
CA ARG A 177 9.25 7.71 -13.75
C ARG A 177 8.19 7.28 -12.72
N CYS A 178 7.88 5.98 -12.71
CA CYS A 178 6.93 5.38 -11.77
C CYS A 178 7.71 4.67 -10.64
N GLY A 179 7.32 4.90 -9.38
CA GLY A 179 7.97 4.31 -8.20
C GLY A 179 7.81 2.79 -8.10
N ASN A 180 6.80 2.23 -8.76
CA ASN A 180 6.57 0.79 -8.88
C ASN A 180 6.48 0.36 -10.36
N ARG A 181 5.32 -0.07 -10.86
CA ARG A 181 5.16 -0.58 -12.24
C ARG A 181 4.70 0.50 -13.21
N GLY A 182 5.04 0.37 -14.48
CA GLY A 182 4.49 1.23 -15.52
C GLY A 182 3.00 0.97 -15.73
N ILE A 183 2.66 -0.24 -16.18
CA ILE A 183 1.27 -0.68 -16.35
C ILE A 183 1.04 -1.95 -15.53
N TYR A 184 0.03 -1.95 -14.69
CA TYR A 184 -0.36 -3.09 -13.86
C TYR A 184 -1.73 -3.61 -14.27
N VAL A 185 -1.74 -4.82 -14.85
CA VAL A 185 -2.94 -5.53 -15.29
C VAL A 185 -3.23 -6.65 -14.30
N TYR A 186 -4.32 -6.53 -13.55
CA TYR A 186 -4.67 -7.52 -12.52
C TYR A 186 -6.17 -7.76 -12.44
N GLN A 187 -6.60 -8.80 -11.70
CA GLN A 187 -8.03 -9.18 -11.57
C GLN A 187 -8.74 -9.23 -12.94
N TYR A 188 -8.29 -10.12 -13.83
CA TYR A 188 -8.92 -10.39 -15.13
C TYR A 188 -8.85 -9.25 -16.16
N GLY A 189 -7.96 -8.26 -15.98
CA GLY A 189 -7.81 -7.16 -16.94
C GLY A 189 -7.38 -7.61 -18.33
N ARG A 190 -7.91 -6.97 -19.38
CA ARG A 190 -7.66 -7.31 -20.79
C ARG A 190 -7.37 -6.09 -21.67
N PRO A 191 -6.46 -5.18 -21.28
CA PRO A 191 -6.19 -4.00 -22.07
C PRO A 191 -5.48 -4.34 -23.38
N THR A 192 -5.73 -3.53 -24.40
CA THR A 192 -4.89 -3.47 -25.61
C THR A 192 -3.94 -2.29 -25.48
N ILE A 193 -2.63 -2.53 -25.50
CA ILE A 193 -1.57 -1.55 -25.33
C ILE A 193 -0.75 -1.52 -26.61
N GLU A 194 -0.74 -0.38 -27.30
CA GLU A 194 -0.18 -0.30 -28.66
C GLU A 194 0.66 0.97 -28.85
N THR A 195 1.89 0.82 -29.36
CA THR A 195 2.78 1.96 -29.67
C THR A 195 3.03 2.86 -28.44
N CYS A 196 3.18 2.28 -27.25
CA CYS A 196 3.48 3.00 -26.01
C CYS A 196 4.97 2.97 -25.65
N ASP A 197 5.50 4.04 -25.05
CA ASP A 197 6.82 4.08 -24.40
C ASP A 197 6.62 3.97 -22.88
N ILE A 198 7.15 2.90 -22.29
CA ILE A 198 7.12 2.67 -20.85
C ILE A 198 8.55 2.66 -20.35
N SER A 199 8.90 3.56 -19.43
CA SER A 199 10.28 3.71 -19.00
C SER A 199 10.50 4.15 -17.55
N GLN A 200 11.72 3.96 -17.03
CA GLN A 200 12.13 4.46 -15.70
C GLN A 200 11.19 4.00 -14.57
N THR A 201 10.90 2.69 -14.51
CA THR A 201 9.99 2.09 -13.52
C THR A 201 10.76 1.46 -12.37
N GLY A 202 10.25 1.59 -11.14
CA GLY A 202 10.81 1.02 -9.92
C GLY A 202 10.70 -0.51 -9.81
N HIS A 203 9.84 -1.12 -10.62
CA HIS A 203 9.68 -2.57 -10.81
C HIS A 203 9.54 -2.87 -12.31
N ALA A 204 8.61 -3.75 -12.69
CA ALA A 204 8.36 -4.14 -14.07
C ALA A 204 7.74 -3.01 -14.91
N GLY A 205 8.05 -2.99 -16.20
CA GLY A 205 7.41 -2.07 -17.16
C GLY A 205 5.91 -2.37 -17.27
N VAL A 206 5.56 -3.59 -17.62
CA VAL A 206 4.18 -4.11 -17.62
C VAL A 206 4.10 -5.37 -16.77
N ALA A 207 3.24 -5.39 -15.76
CA ALA A 207 3.01 -6.58 -14.93
C ALA A 207 1.59 -7.10 -15.13
N VAL A 208 1.45 -8.41 -15.35
CA VAL A 208 0.19 -9.09 -15.65
C VAL A 208 -0.02 -10.19 -14.63
N VAL A 209 -1.09 -10.13 -13.83
CA VAL A 209 -1.37 -11.11 -12.76
C VAL A 209 -2.87 -11.43 -12.66
N HIS A 210 -3.23 -12.44 -11.86
CA HIS A 210 -4.63 -12.82 -11.57
C HIS A 210 -5.49 -13.05 -12.82
N GLN A 211 -5.09 -14.02 -13.64
CA GLN A 211 -5.82 -14.47 -14.84
C GLN A 211 -6.12 -13.34 -15.84
N SER A 212 -5.21 -12.36 -15.92
CA SER A 212 -5.30 -11.26 -16.86
C SER A 212 -4.77 -11.66 -18.24
N ALA A 213 -5.24 -10.97 -19.28
CA ALA A 213 -4.91 -11.28 -20.67
C ALA A 213 -4.77 -10.03 -21.55
N PRO A 214 -3.68 -9.26 -21.43
CA PRO A 214 -3.45 -8.07 -22.25
C PRO A 214 -2.92 -8.41 -23.65
N VAL A 215 -3.08 -7.46 -24.56
CA VAL A 215 -2.46 -7.46 -25.89
C VAL A 215 -1.46 -6.31 -25.95
N LEU A 216 -0.18 -6.59 -26.13
CA LEU A 216 0.88 -5.60 -26.28
C LEU A 216 1.41 -5.63 -27.71
N ARG A 217 1.42 -4.47 -28.38
CA ARG A 217 1.83 -4.33 -29.78
C ARG A 217 2.77 -3.14 -29.96
N ARG A 218 3.95 -3.37 -30.54
CA ARG A 218 4.87 -2.30 -30.95
C ARG A 218 5.24 -1.35 -29.78
N CYS A 219 5.28 -1.86 -28.55
CA CYS A 219 5.62 -1.08 -27.37
C CYS A 219 7.14 -1.05 -27.16
N ARG A 220 7.67 0.09 -26.69
CA ARG A 220 9.04 0.22 -26.23
C ARG A 220 9.07 0.24 -24.72
N ILE A 221 9.74 -0.71 -24.11
CA ILE A 221 9.84 -0.81 -22.65
C ILE A 221 11.31 -0.77 -22.26
N ARG A 222 11.71 0.21 -21.44
CA ARG A 222 13.13 0.42 -21.15
C ARG A 222 13.42 1.00 -19.79
N ASP A 223 14.67 0.87 -19.33
CA ASP A 223 15.14 1.50 -18.09
C ASP A 223 14.29 1.06 -16.87
N THR A 224 13.94 -0.22 -16.79
CA THR A 224 13.10 -0.79 -15.72
C THR A 224 13.97 -1.51 -14.69
N ARG A 225 13.67 -1.34 -13.39
CA ARG A 225 14.39 -2.09 -12.34
C ARG A 225 14.01 -3.58 -12.29
N GLY A 226 12.80 -3.92 -12.72
CA GLY A 226 12.33 -5.30 -12.91
C GLY A 226 12.32 -5.71 -14.39
N PRO A 227 11.66 -6.82 -14.73
CA PRO A 227 11.44 -7.24 -16.11
C PRO A 227 10.74 -6.16 -16.93
N ALA A 228 10.95 -6.15 -18.25
CA ALA A 228 10.18 -5.27 -19.12
C ALA A 228 8.69 -5.65 -19.06
N ILE A 229 8.40 -6.95 -19.17
CA ILE A 229 7.05 -7.51 -19.09
C ILE A 229 7.08 -8.72 -18.16
N SER A 230 6.12 -8.85 -17.25
CA SER A 230 5.96 -10.06 -16.43
C SER A 230 4.54 -10.63 -16.52
N PHE A 231 4.44 -11.94 -16.71
CA PHE A 231 3.18 -12.71 -16.66
C PHE A 231 3.19 -13.64 -15.44
N GLY A 232 2.28 -13.40 -14.50
CA GLY A 232 2.02 -14.26 -13.35
C GLY A 232 1.22 -15.50 -13.71
N ARG A 233 1.17 -16.47 -12.80
CA ARG A 233 0.52 -17.77 -13.01
C ARG A 233 -0.92 -17.63 -13.52
N GLY A 234 -1.31 -18.48 -14.48
CA GLY A 234 -2.65 -18.49 -15.07
C GLY A 234 -2.98 -17.27 -15.92
N CYS A 235 -2.01 -16.39 -16.21
CA CYS A 235 -2.22 -15.26 -17.11
C CYS A 235 -1.95 -15.68 -18.55
N HIS A 236 -2.66 -15.02 -19.46
CA HIS A 236 -2.53 -15.17 -20.90
C HIS A 236 -2.17 -13.83 -21.50
N GLY A 237 -2.07 -13.75 -22.82
CA GLY A 237 -1.90 -12.48 -23.52
C GLY A 237 -1.02 -12.63 -24.76
N THR A 238 -0.86 -11.54 -25.49
CA THR A 238 -0.02 -11.51 -26.69
C THR A 238 0.99 -10.37 -26.58
N VAL A 239 2.24 -10.63 -26.90
CA VAL A 239 3.30 -9.63 -27.02
C VAL A 239 3.85 -9.68 -28.44
N GLU A 240 3.60 -8.65 -29.22
CA GLU A 240 3.93 -8.60 -30.65
C GLU A 240 4.79 -7.37 -30.93
N GLU A 241 5.96 -7.56 -31.55
CA GLU A 241 6.83 -6.47 -32.02
C GLU A 241 7.27 -5.48 -30.92
N CYS A 242 7.29 -5.90 -29.66
CA CYS A 242 7.75 -5.07 -28.55
C CYS A 242 9.28 -5.08 -28.43
N THR A 243 9.87 -3.92 -28.14
CA THR A 243 11.32 -3.79 -27.91
C THR A 243 11.62 -3.54 -26.44
N THR A 244 12.59 -4.26 -25.90
CA THR A 244 13.02 -4.14 -24.50
C THR A 244 14.48 -3.68 -24.41
N GLU A 245 14.80 -2.68 -23.61
CA GLU A 245 16.16 -2.13 -23.48
C GLU A 245 16.49 -1.79 -22.02
N ASN A 246 17.67 -2.17 -21.52
CA ASN A 246 18.09 -1.82 -20.15
C ASN A 246 17.06 -2.22 -19.06
N THR A 247 16.63 -3.48 -19.09
CA THR A 247 15.68 -4.07 -18.12
C THR A 247 16.34 -5.22 -17.36
N ALA A 248 15.75 -5.64 -16.24
CA ALA A 248 16.16 -6.88 -15.59
C ALA A 248 16.03 -8.07 -16.56
N GLN A 249 16.82 -9.12 -16.32
CA GLN A 249 16.80 -10.34 -17.11
C GLN A 249 16.06 -11.45 -16.34
N PRO A 250 15.16 -12.20 -17.00
CA PRO A 250 14.76 -12.05 -18.40
C PRO A 250 13.92 -10.78 -18.64
N ALA A 251 14.03 -10.20 -19.85
CA ALA A 251 13.25 -9.00 -20.20
C ALA A 251 11.74 -9.27 -20.24
N ILE A 252 11.33 -10.47 -20.66
CA ILE A 252 9.97 -10.96 -20.52
C ILE A 252 9.99 -12.15 -19.56
N GLU A 253 9.41 -11.97 -18.38
CA GLU A 253 9.28 -13.00 -17.36
C GLU A 253 7.91 -13.69 -17.52
N VAL A 254 7.93 -15.02 -17.57
CA VAL A 254 6.72 -15.84 -17.69
C VAL A 254 6.72 -16.86 -16.56
N ALA A 255 5.81 -16.70 -15.61
CA ALA A 255 5.65 -17.64 -14.51
C ALA A 255 5.08 -18.98 -14.98
N GLU A 256 5.34 -20.04 -14.22
CA GLU A 256 4.81 -21.37 -14.49
C GLU A 256 3.26 -21.36 -14.59
N GLY A 257 2.73 -21.95 -15.65
CA GLY A 257 1.29 -21.97 -15.91
C GLY A 257 0.73 -20.66 -16.47
N ALA A 258 1.57 -19.68 -16.81
CA ALA A 258 1.19 -18.59 -17.71
C ALA A 258 1.41 -19.02 -19.17
N GLU A 259 0.50 -18.62 -20.05
CA GLU A 259 0.53 -19.00 -21.47
C GLU A 259 0.45 -17.75 -22.38
N PRO A 260 1.43 -16.84 -22.35
CA PRO A 260 1.49 -15.73 -23.29
C PRO A 260 1.99 -16.21 -24.67
N THR A 261 1.46 -15.61 -25.73
CA THR A 261 2.01 -15.74 -27.08
C THR A 261 2.98 -14.59 -27.35
N ILE A 262 4.25 -14.90 -27.62
CA ILE A 262 5.28 -13.89 -27.90
C ILE A 262 5.70 -14.01 -29.36
N VAL A 263 5.55 -12.92 -30.12
CA VAL A 263 5.88 -12.83 -31.55
C VAL A 263 6.93 -11.73 -31.75
N GLU A 264 8.13 -12.12 -32.13
CA GLU A 264 9.20 -11.16 -32.42
C GLU A 264 9.02 -10.45 -33.76
N GLY A 265 9.24 -9.14 -33.77
CA GLY A 265 9.34 -8.36 -34.99
C GLY A 265 10.69 -8.56 -35.67
N THR A 266 10.71 -8.64 -37.00
CA THR A 266 11.92 -8.69 -37.82
C THR A 266 12.67 -7.35 -37.79
N ALA A 267 13.46 -7.07 -36.74
CA ALA A 267 14.71 -6.28 -36.76
C ALA A 267 15.19 -5.92 -35.33
N GLY A 268 16.42 -6.33 -34.98
CA GLY A 268 17.26 -5.63 -33.99
C GLY A 268 17.65 -6.38 -32.71
N ARG A 269 18.79 -7.09 -32.77
CA ARG A 269 19.61 -7.65 -31.67
C ARG A 269 18.95 -8.69 -30.74
N LYS A 270 19.31 -9.95 -31.03
CA LYS A 270 19.20 -11.19 -30.24
C LYS A 270 18.99 -10.97 -28.73
N ALA A 271 17.76 -11.18 -28.26
CA ALA A 271 17.52 -11.82 -26.97
C ALA A 271 17.48 -13.34 -27.23
N ALA A 272 18.26 -14.11 -26.46
CA ALA A 272 18.26 -15.55 -26.59
C ALA A 272 16.98 -16.13 -25.97
N TYR A 273 16.13 -16.76 -26.77
CA TYR A 273 15.11 -17.67 -26.26
C TYR A 273 15.79 -18.99 -25.91
N GLY A 274 15.94 -19.24 -24.61
CA GLY A 274 16.37 -20.51 -24.08
C GLY A 274 15.23 -21.15 -23.31
N ALA A 275 14.54 -22.10 -23.94
CA ALA A 275 13.78 -23.14 -23.23
C ALA A 275 14.79 -24.18 -22.69
N ASP A 276 15.61 -23.77 -21.72
CA ASP A 276 16.44 -24.64 -20.87
C ASP A 276 17.19 -23.78 -19.85
N ALA A 277 16.42 -23.11 -19.00
CA ALA A 277 16.91 -22.50 -17.76
C ALA A 277 15.84 -22.60 -16.67
N ALA A 278 15.23 -23.78 -16.54
CA ALA A 278 14.68 -24.20 -15.26
C ALA A 278 15.86 -24.42 -14.30
N ARG A 279 16.37 -23.30 -13.74
CA ARG A 279 17.28 -23.14 -12.60
C ARG A 279 18.06 -21.83 -12.72
N ALA A 280 17.41 -20.72 -12.38
CA ALA A 280 18.08 -19.48 -11.97
C ALA A 280 17.16 -18.73 -11.00
N THR A 281 17.23 -19.17 -9.75
CA THR A 281 17.01 -18.43 -8.49
C THR A 281 16.29 -17.08 -8.58
N VAL A 282 15.14 -16.98 -7.88
CA VAL A 282 14.87 -15.81 -7.03
C VAL A 282 16.20 -15.47 -6.37
N GLN A 283 16.87 -14.42 -6.83
CA GLN A 283 18.13 -14.06 -6.23
C GLN A 283 17.76 -13.48 -4.87
N GLN A 284 17.83 -14.34 -3.85
CA GLN A 284 17.73 -13.95 -2.46
C GLN A 284 18.57 -12.69 -2.32
N ASP A 285 17.94 -11.60 -1.89
CA ASP A 285 18.68 -10.38 -1.60
C ASP A 285 19.43 -10.64 -0.29
N THR A 286 20.53 -11.41 -0.37
CA THR A 286 21.28 -11.90 0.79
C THR A 286 21.75 -10.73 1.64
N ALA A 287 22.11 -9.61 1.01
CA ALA A 287 22.47 -8.38 1.70
C ALA A 287 21.29 -7.79 2.50
N ARG A 288 20.08 -7.79 1.93
CA ARG A 288 18.87 -7.37 2.65
C ARG A 288 18.47 -8.35 3.75
N VAL A 289 18.58 -9.66 3.52
CA VAL A 289 18.32 -10.69 4.53
C VAL A 289 19.28 -10.52 5.71
N GLU A 290 20.58 -10.38 5.45
CA GLU A 290 21.60 -10.13 6.49
C GLU A 290 21.30 -8.85 7.26
N LYS A 291 20.91 -7.77 6.57
CA LYS A 291 20.52 -6.51 7.21
C LYS A 291 19.30 -6.69 8.12
N LEU A 292 18.24 -7.34 7.65
CA LEU A 292 17.02 -7.57 8.44
C LEU A 292 17.26 -8.50 9.63
N LEU A 293 18.10 -9.53 9.46
CA LEU A 293 18.54 -10.40 10.56
C LEU A 293 19.38 -9.62 11.58
N ALA A 294 20.21 -8.67 11.15
CA ALA A 294 20.95 -7.78 12.03
C ALA A 294 20.02 -6.79 12.76
N GLU A 295 19.00 -6.26 12.09
CA GLU A 295 17.96 -5.43 12.71
C GLU A 295 17.19 -6.22 13.79
N LEU A 296 16.79 -7.45 13.49
CA LEU A 296 16.17 -8.37 14.46
C LEU A 296 17.11 -8.66 15.63
N ALA A 297 18.39 -8.94 15.36
CA ALA A 297 19.39 -9.19 16.40
C ALA A 297 19.61 -7.96 17.31
N ALA A 298 19.55 -6.76 16.73
CA ALA A 298 19.69 -5.51 17.43
C ALA A 298 18.49 -5.16 18.32
N MET A 299 17.32 -5.80 18.15
CA MET A 299 16.19 -5.59 19.07
C MET A 299 16.58 -5.97 20.51
N VAL A 300 16.13 -5.18 21.47
CA VAL A 300 16.44 -5.43 22.89
C VAL A 300 15.72 -6.70 23.35
N GLY A 301 16.43 -7.62 24.01
CA GLY A 301 15.84 -8.85 24.55
C GLY A 301 15.28 -9.79 23.48
N LEU A 302 14.21 -10.53 23.80
CA LEU A 302 13.49 -11.42 22.86
C LEU A 302 14.32 -12.60 22.32
N GLU A 303 15.28 -13.15 23.06
CA GLU A 303 16.18 -14.18 22.53
C GLU A 303 15.45 -15.42 22.01
N GLN A 304 14.44 -15.93 22.72
CA GLN A 304 13.61 -17.04 22.25
C GLN A 304 12.88 -16.70 20.95
N VAL A 305 12.30 -15.50 20.83
CA VAL A 305 11.64 -15.05 19.59
C VAL A 305 12.64 -14.95 18.44
N LYS A 306 13.83 -14.41 18.69
CA LYS A 306 14.89 -14.29 17.68
C LYS A 306 15.36 -15.65 17.20
N GLU A 307 15.55 -16.61 18.11
CA GLU A 307 15.89 -17.99 17.79
C GLU A 307 14.79 -18.65 16.96
N GLU A 308 13.53 -18.50 17.35
CA GLU A 308 12.40 -19.09 16.63
C GLU A 308 12.21 -18.50 15.23
N VAL A 309 12.33 -17.18 15.11
CA VAL A 309 12.28 -16.52 13.80
C VAL A 309 13.45 -16.98 12.93
N ARG A 310 14.68 -17.07 13.47
CA ARG A 310 15.82 -17.61 12.71
C ARG A 310 15.58 -19.04 12.24
N ALA A 311 15.07 -19.92 13.10
CA ALA A 311 14.78 -21.30 12.74
C ALA A 311 13.74 -21.38 11.60
N LEU A 312 12.71 -20.52 11.63
CA LEU A 312 11.75 -20.43 10.54
C LEU A 312 12.39 -19.95 9.23
N ILE A 313 13.25 -18.93 9.32
CA ILE A 313 13.99 -18.41 8.16
C ILE A 313 14.91 -19.48 7.56
N ASP A 314 15.64 -20.22 8.39
CA ASP A 314 16.52 -21.31 7.96
C ASP A 314 15.71 -22.40 7.25
N GLU A 315 14.56 -22.78 7.80
CA GLU A 315 13.65 -23.74 7.17
C GLU A 315 13.14 -23.24 5.82
N ILE A 316 12.68 -21.99 5.73
CA ILE A 316 12.22 -21.36 4.49
C ILE A 316 13.34 -21.35 3.45
N GLN A 317 14.55 -20.98 3.84
CA GLN A 317 15.70 -20.92 2.95
C GLN A 317 16.09 -22.31 2.42
N VAL A 318 16.12 -23.32 3.29
CA VAL A 318 16.36 -24.72 2.89
C VAL A 318 15.27 -25.21 1.94
N ASN A 319 14.01 -24.89 2.21
CA ASN A 319 12.89 -25.28 1.37
C ASN A 319 12.95 -24.60 0.00
N GLU A 320 13.42 -23.36 -0.09
CA GLU A 320 13.66 -22.67 -1.36
C GLU A 320 14.84 -23.27 -2.14
N TRP A 321 15.92 -23.67 -1.47
CA TRP A 321 17.00 -24.43 -2.11
C TRP A 321 16.55 -25.79 -2.62
N ARG A 322 15.69 -26.50 -1.85
CA ARG A 322 15.07 -27.75 -2.31
C ARG A 322 14.21 -27.52 -3.55
N ARG A 323 13.37 -26.49 -3.53
CA ARG A 323 12.49 -26.11 -4.64
C ARG A 323 13.29 -25.78 -5.90
N SER A 324 14.31 -24.95 -5.79
CA SER A 324 15.21 -24.60 -6.90
C SER A 324 16.03 -25.79 -7.41
N ALA A 325 16.35 -26.76 -6.55
CA ALA A 325 16.93 -28.04 -6.95
C ALA A 325 15.94 -29.00 -7.63
N GLY A 326 14.63 -28.67 -7.68
CA GLY A 326 13.57 -29.54 -8.20
C GLY A 326 13.22 -30.69 -7.26
N LEU A 327 13.58 -30.60 -5.99
CA LEU A 327 13.21 -31.57 -4.96
C LEU A 327 11.81 -31.26 -4.44
N PRO A 328 11.01 -32.28 -4.10
CA PRO A 328 9.73 -32.06 -3.47
C PRO A 328 9.94 -31.41 -2.10
N VAL A 329 9.15 -30.36 -1.89
CA VAL A 329 9.01 -29.66 -0.63
C VAL A 329 7.56 -29.82 -0.19
N GLY A 330 7.36 -30.14 1.09
CA GLY A 330 6.02 -30.21 1.64
C GLY A 330 5.33 -28.85 1.61
N ALA A 331 4.02 -28.87 1.81
CA ALA A 331 3.26 -27.70 2.17
C ALA A 331 3.80 -27.08 3.46
N VAL A 332 4.33 -25.85 3.42
CA VAL A 332 4.76 -25.14 4.63
C VAL A 332 3.80 -23.99 4.87
N SER A 333 3.07 -24.04 5.98
CA SER A 333 2.24 -22.92 6.41
C SER A 333 3.16 -21.83 6.97
N HIS A 334 3.02 -20.61 6.46
CA HIS A 334 3.71 -19.44 7.00
C HIS A 334 2.91 -18.72 8.09
N HIS A 335 1.78 -19.30 8.52
CA HIS A 335 0.89 -18.68 9.49
C HIS A 335 1.41 -18.86 10.92
N LEU A 336 1.44 -17.78 11.69
CA LEU A 336 2.02 -17.73 13.03
C LEU A 336 1.07 -17.12 14.06
N ILE A 337 1.22 -17.52 15.31
CA ILE A 337 0.58 -16.86 16.45
C ILE A 337 1.64 -16.12 17.26
N PHE A 338 1.41 -14.83 17.51
CA PHE A 338 2.25 -14.01 18.37
C PHE A 338 1.53 -13.76 19.70
N ALA A 339 1.95 -14.47 20.73
CA ALA A 339 1.32 -14.47 22.04
C ALA A 339 2.18 -13.72 23.06
N GLY A 340 1.66 -12.68 23.72
CA GLY A 340 2.37 -12.04 24.82
C GLY A 340 1.79 -10.70 25.25
N ALA A 341 2.35 -10.13 26.31
CA ALA A 341 1.89 -8.87 26.87
C ALA A 341 2.03 -7.68 25.87
N PRO A 342 1.35 -6.54 26.09
CA PRO A 342 1.46 -5.37 25.24
C PRO A 342 2.87 -4.77 25.29
N GLY A 343 3.31 -4.17 24.19
CA GLY A 343 4.61 -3.49 24.15
C GLY A 343 5.83 -4.41 24.17
N THR A 344 5.66 -5.71 23.93
CA THR A 344 6.76 -6.70 23.81
C THR A 344 7.38 -6.78 22.42
N GLY A 345 6.86 -6.04 21.43
CA GLY A 345 7.46 -5.95 20.09
C GLY A 345 6.83 -6.83 19.01
N LYS A 346 5.67 -7.47 19.27
CA LYS A 346 4.93 -8.32 18.32
C LYS A 346 4.81 -7.72 16.91
N THR A 347 4.24 -6.53 16.79
CA THR A 347 4.02 -5.86 15.49
C THR A 347 5.35 -5.52 14.79
N THR A 348 6.38 -5.15 15.55
CA THR A 348 7.72 -4.85 14.99
C THR A 348 8.37 -6.10 14.43
N VAL A 349 8.36 -7.21 15.18
CA VAL A 349 8.89 -8.50 14.70
C VAL A 349 8.08 -9.01 13.50
N ALA A 350 6.77 -8.82 13.50
CA ALA A 350 5.90 -9.24 12.39
C ALA A 350 6.26 -8.51 11.08
N ARG A 351 6.57 -7.21 11.15
CA ARG A 351 7.03 -6.44 9.98
C ARG A 351 8.37 -6.96 9.47
N ILE A 352 9.35 -7.13 10.35
CA ILE A 352 10.67 -7.67 9.97
C ILE A 352 10.53 -9.07 9.36
N TYR A 353 9.70 -9.93 9.95
CA TYR A 353 9.43 -11.26 9.41
C TYR A 353 8.80 -11.20 8.01
N GLY A 354 7.82 -10.30 7.78
CA GLY A 354 7.26 -10.08 6.45
C GLY A 354 8.28 -9.61 5.42
N GLU A 355 9.18 -8.71 5.81
CA GLU A 355 10.26 -8.26 4.93
C GLU A 355 11.29 -9.36 4.65
N LEU A 356 11.58 -10.22 5.62
CA LEU A 356 12.44 -11.39 5.44
C LEU A 356 11.81 -12.38 4.45
N LEU A 357 10.51 -12.68 4.57
CA LEU A 357 9.79 -13.52 3.62
C LEU A 357 9.84 -12.96 2.19
N ALA A 358 9.73 -11.64 2.04
CA ALA A 358 9.87 -10.99 0.75
C ALA A 358 11.31 -11.07 0.19
N ALA A 359 12.32 -10.81 1.02
CA ALA A 359 13.73 -10.84 0.63
C ALA A 359 14.22 -12.26 0.27
N LEU A 360 13.63 -13.29 0.88
CA LEU A 360 13.87 -14.70 0.57
C LEU A 360 13.05 -15.20 -0.63
N GLY A 361 12.12 -14.38 -1.13
CA GLY A 361 11.19 -14.71 -2.21
C GLY A 361 10.11 -15.72 -1.86
N ALA A 362 9.91 -15.99 -0.56
CA ALA A 362 8.78 -16.80 -0.10
C ALA A 362 7.45 -16.06 -0.32
N LEU A 363 7.42 -14.74 -0.08
CA LEU A 363 6.27 -13.87 -0.33
C LEU A 363 6.72 -12.55 -0.98
N PRO A 364 6.97 -12.52 -2.30
CA PRO A 364 7.68 -11.44 -2.98
C PRO A 364 6.91 -10.10 -3.06
N GLY A 365 5.62 -10.06 -2.72
CA GLY A 365 4.83 -8.84 -2.70
C GLY A 365 5.16 -7.92 -1.52
N GLY A 366 5.66 -8.46 -0.39
CA GLY A 366 6.15 -7.70 0.76
C GLY A 366 5.13 -6.78 1.45
N SER A 367 3.85 -6.83 1.09
CA SER A 367 2.81 -6.00 1.68
C SER A 367 2.53 -6.39 3.13
N PHE A 368 2.70 -5.48 4.08
CA PHE A 368 2.32 -5.70 5.48
C PHE A 368 1.00 -4.99 5.77
N ARG A 369 -0.07 -5.75 6.04
CA ARG A 369 -1.40 -5.23 6.33
C ARG A 369 -1.78 -5.52 7.77
N GLU A 370 -1.86 -4.47 8.58
CA GLU A 370 -2.31 -4.53 9.97
C GLU A 370 -3.81 -4.28 10.05
N VAL A 371 -4.54 -5.19 10.71
CA VAL A 371 -6.00 -5.17 10.86
C VAL A 371 -6.42 -5.55 12.27
N SER A 372 -7.62 -5.14 12.66
CA SER A 372 -8.27 -5.48 13.92
C SER A 372 -9.66 -6.09 13.67
N ARG A 373 -10.37 -6.52 14.73
CA ARG A 373 -11.78 -6.95 14.60
C ARG A 373 -12.66 -5.95 13.84
N ARG A 374 -12.43 -4.65 14.02
CA ARG A 374 -13.22 -3.59 13.35
C ARG A 374 -13.05 -3.59 11.84
N ASP A 375 -11.91 -4.09 11.36
CA ASP A 375 -11.57 -4.12 9.95
C ASP A 375 -12.06 -5.41 9.28
N LEU A 376 -12.31 -6.46 10.05
CA LEU A 376 -12.74 -7.76 9.54
C LEU A 376 -14.25 -7.99 9.67
N VAL A 377 -14.87 -7.49 10.74
CA VAL A 377 -16.28 -7.74 11.05
C VAL A 377 -17.17 -6.63 10.50
N GLY A 378 -18.25 -7.03 9.83
CA GLY A 378 -19.30 -6.16 9.29
C GLY A 378 -20.36 -5.78 10.32
N GLN A 379 -21.20 -4.79 10.01
CA GLN A 379 -22.33 -4.40 10.86
C GLN A 379 -23.65 -5.10 10.47
N TYR A 380 -23.68 -5.75 9.30
CA TYR A 380 -24.85 -6.38 8.70
C TYR A 380 -24.53 -7.82 8.27
N LEU A 381 -25.55 -8.66 8.19
CA LEU A 381 -25.43 -10.07 7.77
C LEU A 381 -24.82 -10.16 6.36
N GLY A 382 -23.80 -11.02 6.18
CA GLY A 382 -23.10 -11.24 4.91
C GLY A 382 -21.97 -10.23 4.60
N HIS A 383 -21.92 -9.07 5.27
CA HIS A 383 -20.84 -8.10 5.07
C HIS A 383 -19.50 -8.55 5.69
N THR A 384 -19.52 -9.44 6.68
CA THR A 384 -18.31 -9.85 7.40
C THR A 384 -17.40 -10.71 6.52
N ALA A 385 -17.97 -11.67 5.78
CA ALA A 385 -17.20 -12.49 4.85
C ALA A 385 -16.53 -11.62 3.76
N GLU A 386 -17.27 -10.70 3.16
CA GLU A 386 -16.73 -9.78 2.13
C GLU A 386 -15.60 -8.91 2.66
N LYS A 387 -15.77 -8.35 3.86
CA LYS A 387 -14.79 -7.45 4.47
C LYS A 387 -13.53 -8.20 4.90
N THR A 388 -13.69 -9.40 5.45
CA THR A 388 -12.57 -10.30 5.79
C THR A 388 -11.81 -10.70 4.53
N ALA A 389 -12.52 -11.09 3.46
CA ALA A 389 -11.91 -11.42 2.18
C ALA A 389 -11.17 -10.22 1.57
N ALA A 390 -11.75 -9.02 1.59
CA ALA A 390 -11.09 -7.82 1.10
C ALA A 390 -9.80 -7.49 1.86
N ALA A 391 -9.80 -7.64 3.19
CA ALA A 391 -8.61 -7.44 4.02
C ALA A 391 -7.52 -8.48 3.71
N PHE A 392 -7.90 -9.75 3.52
CA PHE A 392 -6.98 -10.83 3.15
C PHE A 392 -6.37 -10.60 1.76
N GLU A 393 -7.21 -10.25 0.78
CA GLU A 393 -6.79 -9.96 -0.60
C GLU A 393 -5.81 -8.78 -0.67
N GLN A 394 -6.03 -7.74 0.13
CA GLN A 394 -5.10 -6.61 0.25
C GLN A 394 -3.72 -7.01 0.82
N ALA A 395 -3.65 -8.12 1.55
CA ALA A 395 -2.41 -8.65 2.11
C ALA A 395 -1.74 -9.70 1.21
N ARG A 396 -2.32 -10.01 0.04
CA ARG A 396 -1.82 -11.06 -0.86
C ARG A 396 -0.43 -10.76 -1.39
N GLY A 397 0.45 -11.76 -1.30
CA GLY A 397 1.87 -11.63 -1.59
C GLY A 397 2.69 -11.13 -0.39
N GLY A 398 2.09 -10.97 0.80
CA GLY A 398 2.77 -10.50 2.00
C GLY A 398 2.12 -11.00 3.29
N VAL A 399 2.05 -10.14 4.31
CA VAL A 399 1.61 -10.49 5.66
C VAL A 399 0.29 -9.82 6.00
N LEU A 400 -0.70 -10.61 6.45
CA LEU A 400 -1.89 -10.14 7.14
C LEU A 400 -1.67 -10.25 8.66
N PHE A 401 -1.44 -9.13 9.33
CA PHE A 401 -1.28 -9.07 10.78
C PHE A 401 -2.60 -8.69 11.45
N ILE A 402 -3.16 -9.59 12.26
CA ILE A 402 -4.42 -9.40 12.97
C ILE A 402 -4.11 -9.11 14.44
N ASP A 403 -4.22 -7.84 14.83
CA ASP A 403 -4.03 -7.44 16.22
C ASP A 403 -5.27 -7.77 17.06
N GLU A 404 -5.02 -8.20 18.31
CA GLU A 404 -6.03 -8.71 19.24
C GLU A 404 -7.00 -9.71 18.61
N ALA A 405 -6.47 -10.70 17.88
CA ALA A 405 -7.27 -11.64 17.07
C ALA A 405 -8.33 -12.41 17.88
N TYR A 406 -8.06 -12.70 19.15
CA TYR A 406 -9.01 -13.32 20.08
C TYR A 406 -10.32 -12.54 20.24
N THR A 407 -10.33 -11.24 19.91
CA THR A 407 -11.57 -10.47 19.92
C THR A 407 -12.58 -10.98 18.90
N LEU A 408 -12.15 -11.68 17.84
CA LEU A 408 -13.02 -12.31 16.83
C LEU A 408 -13.87 -13.44 17.41
N SER A 409 -13.30 -14.28 18.28
CA SER A 409 -13.99 -15.43 18.89
C SER A 409 -14.86 -15.05 20.10
N ARG A 410 -14.70 -13.84 20.65
CA ARG A 410 -15.53 -13.38 21.77
C ARG A 410 -16.96 -13.13 21.32
N SER A 411 -17.90 -13.82 21.98
CA SER A 411 -19.32 -13.56 21.86
C SER A 411 -19.71 -12.36 22.72
N PHE A 412 -19.92 -11.20 22.11
CA PHE A 412 -20.50 -10.03 22.78
C PHE A 412 -21.98 -9.92 22.39
N GLY A 413 -22.88 -10.37 23.28
CA GLY A 413 -24.33 -10.30 23.06
C GLY A 413 -24.82 -11.07 21.83
N SER A 414 -25.92 -10.62 21.21
CA SER A 414 -26.52 -11.21 19.99
C SER A 414 -25.67 -11.06 18.71
N GLY A 415 -24.40 -10.64 18.82
CA GLY A 415 -23.46 -10.45 17.70
C GLY A 415 -22.32 -11.47 17.63
N GLY A 416 -22.46 -12.62 18.30
CA GLY A 416 -21.48 -13.72 18.25
C GLY A 416 -21.28 -14.30 16.84
N ASP A 417 -22.34 -14.33 16.04
CA ASP A 417 -22.34 -14.99 14.72
C ASP A 417 -21.41 -14.32 13.70
N PHE A 418 -21.25 -12.99 13.75
CA PHE A 418 -20.40 -12.26 12.79
C PHE A 418 -18.91 -12.48 13.03
N GLY A 419 -18.49 -12.60 14.30
CA GLY A 419 -17.09 -12.88 14.61
C GLY A 419 -16.67 -14.27 14.14
N GLN A 420 -17.56 -15.24 14.30
CA GLN A 420 -17.37 -16.60 13.82
C GLN A 420 -17.33 -16.67 12.29
N GLU A 421 -18.21 -15.93 11.60
CA GLU A 421 -18.20 -15.80 10.13
C GLU A 421 -16.85 -15.28 9.59
N ALA A 422 -16.24 -14.32 10.29
CA ALA A 422 -14.90 -13.82 9.94
C ALA A 422 -13.83 -14.91 10.10
N ILE A 423 -13.88 -15.67 11.20
CA ILE A 423 -12.96 -16.79 11.46
C ILE A 423 -13.10 -17.86 10.37
N ASP A 424 -14.32 -18.27 10.05
CA ASP A 424 -14.57 -19.33 9.07
C ASP A 424 -14.11 -18.90 7.67
N THR A 425 -14.35 -17.65 7.31
CA THR A 425 -13.84 -17.06 6.06
C THR A 425 -12.31 -17.03 6.04
N LEU A 426 -11.68 -16.59 7.12
CA LEU A 426 -10.22 -16.53 7.24
C LEU A 426 -9.59 -17.93 7.14
N VAL A 427 -10.13 -18.91 7.85
CA VAL A 427 -9.69 -20.32 7.82
C VAL A 427 -9.76 -20.89 6.40
N LYS A 428 -10.84 -20.59 5.66
CA LYS A 428 -10.96 -21.00 4.26
C LYS A 428 -9.87 -20.36 3.39
N LEU A 429 -9.68 -19.05 3.48
CA LEU A 429 -8.69 -18.33 2.68
C LEU A 429 -7.25 -18.74 3.02
N MET A 430 -6.96 -19.00 4.29
CA MET A 430 -5.67 -19.54 4.73
C MET A 430 -5.37 -20.90 4.10
N GLU A 431 -6.38 -21.75 3.89
CA GLU A 431 -6.19 -23.03 3.20
C GLU A 431 -5.98 -22.86 1.70
N ASP A 432 -6.84 -22.07 1.07
CA ASP A 432 -6.86 -21.90 -0.39
C ASP A 432 -5.61 -21.14 -0.88
N HIS A 433 -5.02 -20.28 -0.04
CA HIS A 433 -3.92 -19.35 -0.37
C HIS A 433 -2.70 -19.44 0.57
N ARG A 434 -2.44 -20.60 1.17
CA ARG A 434 -1.35 -20.83 2.15
C ARG A 434 0.06 -20.44 1.68
N ASP A 435 0.34 -20.52 0.39
CA ASP A 435 1.66 -20.20 -0.19
C ASP A 435 1.73 -18.74 -0.70
N GLU A 436 0.63 -17.96 -0.56
CA GLU A 436 0.50 -16.60 -1.09
C GLU A 436 0.36 -15.53 0.01
N VAL A 437 0.04 -15.92 1.25
CA VAL A 437 -0.14 -15.01 2.40
C VAL A 437 0.39 -15.64 3.68
N ALA A 438 1.16 -14.89 4.46
CA ALA A 438 1.41 -15.22 5.86
C ALA A 438 0.40 -14.50 6.76
N VAL A 439 -0.39 -15.24 7.53
CA VAL A 439 -1.32 -14.67 8.51
C VAL A 439 -0.68 -14.74 9.88
N ILE A 440 -0.56 -13.59 10.54
CA ILE A 440 -0.02 -13.50 11.90
C ILE A 440 -1.13 -13.03 12.81
N ALA A 441 -1.63 -13.91 13.67
CA ALA A 441 -2.61 -13.57 14.68
C ALA A 441 -1.90 -13.20 15.99
N ALA A 442 -2.13 -11.99 16.50
CA ALA A 442 -1.47 -11.48 17.69
C ALA A 442 -2.46 -11.23 18.84
N GLY A 443 -2.00 -11.42 20.07
CA GLY A 443 -2.82 -11.15 21.26
C GLY A 443 -2.11 -11.52 22.57
N TYR A 444 -2.86 -11.49 23.67
CA TYR A 444 -2.38 -11.93 24.97
C TYR A 444 -2.36 -13.45 25.06
N THR A 445 -1.36 -14.03 25.74
CA THR A 445 -1.10 -15.47 25.74
C THR A 445 -2.32 -16.30 26.12
N GLY A 446 -2.99 -16.00 27.25
CA GLY A 446 -4.17 -16.74 27.69
C GLY A 446 -5.38 -16.64 26.75
N GLU A 447 -5.53 -15.51 26.07
CA GLU A 447 -6.67 -15.25 25.17
C GLU A 447 -6.44 -15.88 23.79
N MET A 448 -5.19 -15.97 23.33
CA MET A 448 -4.84 -16.67 22.09
C MET A 448 -5.05 -18.17 22.18
N LEU A 449 -4.90 -18.78 23.36
CA LEU A 449 -5.28 -20.18 23.58
C LEU A 449 -6.79 -20.37 23.36
N GLN A 450 -7.62 -19.50 23.95
CA GLN A 450 -9.07 -19.55 23.75
C GLN A 450 -9.48 -19.28 22.30
N PHE A 451 -8.74 -18.42 21.60
CA PHE A 451 -8.95 -18.16 20.17
C PHE A 451 -8.70 -19.41 19.32
N LEU A 452 -7.63 -20.16 19.59
CA LEU A 452 -7.35 -21.42 18.91
C LEU A 452 -8.40 -22.49 19.19
N ASP A 453 -8.89 -22.55 20.43
CA ASP A 453 -9.94 -23.51 20.84
C ASP A 453 -11.31 -23.18 20.25
N ALA A 454 -11.52 -21.93 19.78
CA ALA A 454 -12.80 -21.48 19.24
C ALA A 454 -13.15 -22.13 17.88
N ASN A 455 -12.14 -22.53 17.09
CA ASN A 455 -12.36 -23.20 15.82
C ASN A 455 -11.21 -24.20 15.54
N PRO A 456 -11.49 -25.51 15.43
CA PRO A 456 -10.47 -26.53 15.12
C PRO A 456 -9.65 -26.23 13.85
N GLY A 457 -10.24 -25.54 12.87
CA GLY A 457 -9.57 -25.07 11.67
C GLY A 457 -8.42 -24.11 11.95
N LEU A 458 -8.55 -23.22 12.94
CA LEU A 458 -7.47 -22.30 13.34
C LEU A 458 -6.28 -23.07 13.89
N ALA A 459 -6.50 -24.00 14.83
CA ALA A 459 -5.44 -24.81 15.42
C ALA A 459 -4.68 -25.64 14.38
N SER A 460 -5.36 -26.10 13.32
CA SER A 460 -4.72 -26.86 12.24
C SER A 460 -3.87 -26.02 11.29
N ARG A 461 -4.19 -24.72 11.10
CA ARG A 461 -3.54 -23.85 10.10
C ARG A 461 -2.44 -22.98 10.69
N PHE A 462 -2.57 -22.62 11.97
CA PHE A 462 -1.50 -21.96 12.72
C PHE A 462 -0.50 -23.00 13.23
N ALA A 463 0.56 -23.22 12.45
CA ALA A 463 1.54 -24.26 12.71
C ALA A 463 2.41 -23.99 13.95
N LYS A 464 2.56 -22.72 14.35
CA LYS A 464 3.49 -22.33 15.41
C LYS A 464 3.01 -21.12 16.20
N THR A 465 3.24 -21.18 17.51
CA THR A 465 3.04 -20.08 18.45
C THR A 465 4.40 -19.57 18.92
N ILE A 466 4.63 -18.27 18.79
CA ILE A 466 5.81 -17.56 19.27
C ILE A 466 5.40 -16.74 20.50
N GLU A 467 6.04 -17.04 21.64
CA GLU A 467 5.77 -16.37 22.90
C GLU A 467 6.69 -15.15 23.11
N PHE A 468 6.08 -14.01 23.40
CA PHE A 468 6.73 -12.74 23.66
C PHE A 468 6.69 -12.45 25.17
N GLY A 469 7.79 -12.78 25.85
CA GLY A 469 7.96 -12.52 27.28
C GLY A 469 8.11 -11.04 27.63
N ASN A 470 7.87 -10.72 28.90
CA ASN A 470 8.10 -9.38 29.44
C ASN A 470 9.59 -9.03 29.45
N TYR A 471 9.92 -7.76 29.21
CA TYR A 471 11.28 -7.25 29.34
C TYR A 471 11.73 -7.24 30.80
N SER A 472 12.99 -7.58 31.03
CA SER A 472 13.64 -7.40 32.33
C SER A 472 13.82 -5.91 32.65
N PRO A 473 14.02 -5.53 33.93
CA PRO A 473 14.35 -4.16 34.31
C PRO A 473 15.53 -3.59 33.49
N GLU A 474 16.57 -4.38 33.27
CA GLU A 474 17.75 -4.00 32.52
C GLU A 474 17.41 -3.72 31.05
N GLN A 475 16.56 -4.56 30.44
CA GLN A 475 16.10 -4.37 29.07
C GLN A 475 15.22 -3.12 28.93
N LEU A 476 14.35 -2.83 29.91
CA LEU A 476 13.54 -1.61 29.93
C LEU A 476 14.41 -0.34 30.04
N VAL A 477 15.50 -0.39 30.81
CA VAL A 477 16.49 0.71 30.87
C VAL A 477 17.12 0.92 29.50
N VAL A 478 17.56 -0.14 28.82
CA VAL A 478 18.14 -0.04 27.46
C VAL A 478 17.12 0.55 26.46
N ILE A 479 15.83 0.23 26.60
CA ILE A 479 14.77 0.81 25.77
C ILE A 479 14.67 2.33 26.01
N VAL A 480 14.69 2.78 27.27
CA VAL A 480 14.68 4.22 27.60
C VAL A 480 15.94 4.91 27.08
N GLU A 481 17.11 4.29 27.22
CA GLU A 481 18.39 4.80 26.69
C GLU A 481 18.34 4.99 25.17
N ARG A 482 17.77 4.02 24.44
CA ARG A 482 17.59 4.14 22.98
C ARG A 482 16.60 5.23 22.59
N MET A 483 15.50 5.37 23.31
CA MET A 483 14.53 6.46 23.08
C MET A 483 15.18 7.82 23.33
N ALA A 484 15.95 7.95 24.41
CA ALA A 484 16.68 9.16 24.74
C ALA A 484 17.70 9.51 23.64
N GLY A 485 18.51 8.55 23.21
CA GLY A 485 19.48 8.76 22.13
C GLY A 485 18.85 9.15 20.79
N GLY A 486 17.71 8.56 20.44
CA GLY A 486 16.95 8.90 19.22
C GLY A 486 16.37 10.32 19.25
N ASP A 487 15.97 10.81 20.43
CA ASP A 487 15.49 12.18 20.65
C ASP A 487 16.63 13.17 21.00
N GLU A 488 17.89 12.78 20.77
CA GLU A 488 19.12 13.55 21.06
C GLU A 488 19.35 13.92 22.55
N TYR A 489 18.66 13.25 23.48
CA TYR A 489 18.90 13.39 24.92
C TYR A 489 20.12 12.58 25.38
N LEU A 490 20.80 13.11 26.40
CA LEU A 490 21.91 12.48 27.11
C LEU A 490 21.46 12.17 28.54
N LEU A 491 21.65 10.92 28.98
CA LEU A 491 21.36 10.54 30.37
C LEU A 491 22.58 10.82 31.24
N ALA A 492 22.43 11.67 32.26
CA ALA A 492 23.49 11.93 33.23
C ALA A 492 23.79 10.68 34.07
N GLY A 493 24.98 10.63 34.67
CA GLY A 493 25.37 9.55 35.57
C GLY A 493 24.36 9.35 36.71
N GLY A 494 24.06 8.09 37.05
CA GLY A 494 23.07 7.73 38.08
C GLY A 494 21.64 7.56 37.56
N VAL A 495 21.33 8.00 36.33
CA VAL A 495 19.98 7.88 35.76
C VAL A 495 19.60 6.42 35.50
N SER A 496 20.48 5.65 34.86
CA SER A 496 20.22 4.26 34.51
C SER A 496 20.02 3.37 35.74
N GLU A 497 20.71 3.66 36.86
CA GLU A 497 20.54 2.98 38.14
C GLU A 497 19.15 3.22 38.73
N VAL A 498 18.68 4.48 38.72
CA VAL A 498 17.35 4.84 39.25
C VAL A 498 16.24 4.25 38.39
N LEU A 499 16.41 4.25 37.06
CA LEU A 499 15.47 3.59 36.15
C LEU A 499 15.41 2.08 36.42
N ARG A 500 16.57 1.42 36.62
CA ARG A 500 16.64 -0.02 36.93
C ARG A 500 15.93 -0.35 38.23
N GLU A 501 16.19 0.42 39.28
CA GLU A 501 15.53 0.25 40.59
C GLU A 501 14.01 0.38 40.44
N HIS A 502 13.55 1.44 39.77
CA HIS A 502 12.12 1.67 39.53
C HIS A 502 11.48 0.51 38.78
N PHE A 503 12.01 0.10 37.63
CA PHE A 503 11.49 -1.05 36.89
C PHE A 503 11.57 -2.35 37.70
N GLY A 504 12.56 -2.50 38.58
CA GLY A 504 12.66 -3.62 39.51
C GLY A 504 11.49 -3.72 40.49
N THR A 505 10.89 -2.59 40.88
CA THR A 505 9.74 -2.54 41.81
C THR A 505 8.39 -2.83 41.15
N ILE A 506 8.30 -2.77 39.82
CA ILE A 506 7.04 -2.96 39.10
C ILE A 506 6.77 -4.44 38.89
N GLU A 507 5.57 -4.89 39.27
CA GLU A 507 5.08 -6.22 38.94
C GLU A 507 4.82 -6.33 37.43
N ARG A 508 5.38 -7.36 36.81
CA ARG A 508 5.33 -7.59 35.36
C ARG A 508 4.44 -8.79 35.07
N ASP A 509 3.14 -8.61 35.28
CA ASP A 509 2.13 -9.60 34.93
C ASP A 509 1.89 -9.67 33.41
N GLN A 510 0.92 -10.47 32.98
CA GLN A 510 0.56 -10.66 31.57
C GLN A 510 -0.04 -9.40 30.89
N ASN A 511 -0.44 -8.39 31.66
CA ASN A 511 -1.04 -7.15 31.17
C ASN A 511 -0.04 -5.98 31.15
N PHE A 512 1.17 -6.19 31.68
CA PHE A 512 2.20 -5.18 31.76
C PHE A 512 2.58 -4.59 30.39
N GLY A 513 2.64 -3.26 30.30
CA GLY A 513 2.79 -2.55 29.01
C GLY A 513 4.21 -2.51 28.43
N ASN A 514 5.23 -3.06 29.11
CA ASN A 514 6.61 -3.20 28.62
C ASN A 514 7.17 -1.90 28.00
N ALA A 515 7.53 -1.90 26.71
CA ALA A 515 8.07 -0.72 26.05
C ALA A 515 7.10 0.48 26.04
N ARG A 516 5.78 0.24 26.16
CA ARG A 516 4.78 1.31 26.33
C ARG A 516 4.93 1.99 27.69
N GLU A 517 5.20 1.23 28.75
CA GLU A 517 5.49 1.79 30.09
C GLU A 517 6.83 2.54 30.10
N ALA A 518 7.87 1.98 29.46
CA ALA A 518 9.16 2.67 29.30
C ALA A 518 9.00 4.01 28.55
N ARG A 519 8.22 4.04 27.47
CA ARG A 519 7.89 5.27 26.73
C ARG A 519 7.14 6.28 27.60
N LYS A 520 6.10 5.84 28.29
CA LYS A 520 5.30 6.69 29.20
C LYS A 520 6.15 7.31 30.30
N LEU A 521 7.05 6.52 30.90
CA LEU A 521 8.00 7.03 31.89
C LEU A 521 8.91 8.09 31.26
N PHE A 522 9.51 7.81 30.10
CA PHE A 522 10.40 8.75 29.42
C PHE A 522 9.70 10.06 29.02
N GLU A 523 8.45 10.02 28.56
CA GLU A 523 7.62 11.21 28.34
C GLU A 523 7.45 12.03 29.63
N GLY A 524 7.22 11.35 30.76
CA GLY A 524 7.18 11.95 32.09
C GLY A 524 8.50 12.63 32.46
N VAL A 525 9.63 11.97 32.17
CA VAL A 525 10.99 12.50 32.40
C VAL A 525 11.24 13.75 31.55
N ARG A 526 10.89 13.74 30.26
CA ARG A 526 10.99 14.92 29.38
C ARG A 526 10.18 16.09 29.91
N LYS A 527 8.96 15.82 30.39
CA LYS A 527 8.10 16.84 31.02
C LYS A 527 8.74 17.41 32.29
N ALA A 528 9.33 16.57 33.14
CA ALA A 528 10.02 17.00 34.35
C ALA A 528 11.26 17.85 34.03
N GLN A 529 12.05 17.45 33.03
CA GLN A 529 13.21 18.21 32.55
C GLN A 529 12.79 19.59 32.01
N ALA A 530 11.76 19.67 31.18
CA ALA A 530 11.24 20.94 30.66
C ALA A 530 10.80 21.88 31.78
N GLN A 531 10.16 21.35 32.84
CA GLN A 531 9.76 22.13 34.01
C GLN A 531 10.97 22.64 34.80
N ARG A 532 11.96 21.77 35.06
CA ARG A 532 13.22 22.17 35.71
C ARG A 532 13.92 23.29 34.94
N LEU A 533 14.08 23.12 33.63
CA LEU A 533 14.74 24.10 32.77
C LEU A 533 13.99 25.44 32.76
N ARG A 534 12.66 25.42 32.72
CA ARG A 534 11.85 26.65 32.77
C ARG A 534 11.95 27.36 34.12
N GLN A 535 12.06 26.61 35.22
CA GLN A 535 12.18 27.15 36.57
C GLN A 535 13.57 27.74 36.86
N SER A 536 14.59 27.43 36.06
CA SER A 536 15.94 27.98 36.22
C SER A 536 16.00 29.51 36.01
N GLY A 537 14.97 30.10 35.39
CA GLY A 537 14.88 31.55 35.15
C GLY A 537 15.85 32.10 34.10
N GLN A 538 16.74 31.26 33.56
CA GLN A 538 17.69 31.59 32.51
C GLN A 538 17.43 30.78 31.24
N ARG A 539 17.93 31.26 30.09
CA ARG A 539 17.88 30.49 28.84
C ARG A 539 18.86 29.31 28.94
N PRO A 540 18.40 28.05 28.85
CA PRO A 540 19.29 26.90 28.93
C PRO A 540 20.26 26.83 27.75
N SER A 541 21.46 26.32 28.00
CA SER A 541 22.45 25.95 27.00
C SER A 541 22.04 24.67 26.24
N LEU A 542 22.71 24.40 25.12
CA LEU A 542 22.47 23.19 24.33
C LEU A 542 22.69 21.91 25.15
N ASP A 543 23.72 21.90 26.00
CA ASP A 543 24.04 20.76 26.87
C ASP A 543 22.94 20.52 27.92
N GLU A 544 22.42 21.59 28.53
CA GLU A 544 21.31 21.50 29.49
C GLU A 544 19.99 21.07 28.83
N LEU A 545 19.75 21.49 27.58
CA LEU A 545 18.58 21.07 26.80
C LEU A 545 18.61 19.58 26.47
N ARG A 546 19.80 19.01 26.31
CA ARG A 546 19.99 17.58 26.01
C ARG A 546 20.10 16.72 27.26
N THR A 547 20.54 17.26 28.39
CA THR A 547 20.84 16.45 29.58
C THR A 547 19.61 16.18 30.46
N VAL A 548 19.28 14.89 30.60
CA VAL A 548 18.34 14.35 31.58
C VAL A 548 19.09 13.99 32.86
N THR A 549 18.58 14.40 34.01
CA THR A 549 19.22 14.13 35.31
C THR A 549 18.36 13.21 36.17
N VAL A 550 18.97 12.66 37.23
CA VAL A 550 18.27 11.86 38.25
C VAL A 550 17.07 12.58 38.86
N ALA A 551 17.14 13.91 39.00
CA ALA A 551 16.04 14.70 39.54
C ALA A 551 14.79 14.64 38.64
N ASP A 552 14.97 14.63 37.32
CA ASP A 552 13.86 14.53 36.36
C ASP A 552 13.18 13.17 36.46
N VAL A 553 13.99 12.11 36.58
CA VAL A 553 13.51 10.73 36.71
C VAL A 553 12.72 10.54 38.00
N ARG A 554 13.25 11.00 39.13
CA ARG A 554 12.53 10.94 40.42
C ARG A 554 11.24 11.75 40.39
N ALA A 555 11.26 12.92 39.75
CA ALA A 555 10.06 13.75 39.60
C ALA A 555 9.01 13.12 38.68
N ALA A 556 9.42 12.28 37.72
CA ALA A 556 8.52 11.53 36.86
C ALA A 556 7.92 10.30 37.56
N ILE A 557 8.71 9.60 38.38
CA ILE A 557 8.27 8.41 39.14
C ILE A 557 7.35 8.77 40.31
N GLY A 558 7.65 9.85 41.03
CA GLY A 558 6.90 10.27 42.23
C GLY A 558 5.60 11.02 41.93
N ARG A 559 5.03 10.89 40.74
CA ARG A 559 3.83 11.60 40.27
C ARG A 559 2.64 10.69 40.05
#